data_AF-A0A539DYG8-F1
#
_entry.id   AF-A0A539DYG8-F1
#
_cell.length_a   1.000
_cell.length_b   1.000
_cell.length_c   1.000
_cell.angle_alpha   90.00
_cell.angle_beta   90.00
_cell.angle_gamma   90.00
#
_symmetry.space_group_name_H-M   'P 1'
#
loop_
_entity.id
_entity.type
_entity.pdbx_description
1 polymer ?
#
loop_
_entity_poly.entity_id
_entity_poly.type
_entity_poly.pdbx_seq_one_letter_code
_entity_poly.pdbx_strand_id
1 'polypeptide(L)'
;MNGTFTRSGSTSSRPCRRKRAGCSKTGYAEALEEYVRARDLDTMPWRATTTAQDAARAAAQSGAILCDMEAAFRAASPGGSIGWELVDDHVHLSLSGQALFARTLVGAMAALPEPLRVDPSELDRLPGWESYADGLGHSKYSDFLAVTHLATLFNIPFMKRSNGGAARRFDEVMANLRADMDSLDHAAVERWRDPKLHGATERPLEFVVGVYRMAAGDYAEAAGLLRIARVSVSLISLWRMEISWRLLTCNRHLHAEPTPEDERLGREVIRVGELLKQNAGEDSPEVLRYLGLASNLAGDHETTVDCLEKVVADGEGRDDREVIDALVDSYRQLGRAES
;
A
#
# COMPACT_ATOMS: atom_id res chain seq x y z
N MET A 1 40.53 -25.65 -18.05
CA MET A 1 40.49 -24.69 -16.94
C MET A 1 40.14 -23.33 -17.51
N ASN A 2 39.33 -22.56 -16.77
CA ASN A 2 38.78 -21.23 -17.08
C ASN A 2 37.54 -21.22 -17.98
N GLY A 3 36.39 -21.38 -17.31
CA GLY A 3 35.06 -21.17 -17.85
C GLY A 3 34.68 -19.69 -17.88
N THR A 4 34.02 -19.32 -18.97
CA THR A 4 33.43 -18.02 -19.26
C THR A 4 32.04 -17.96 -18.61
N PHE A 5 31.81 -16.95 -17.77
CA PHE A 5 30.57 -16.74 -17.03
C PHE A 5 29.63 -15.84 -17.86
N THR A 6 28.62 -16.43 -18.49
CA THR A 6 27.51 -15.69 -19.12
C THR A 6 26.45 -15.37 -18.07
N ARG A 7 26.21 -14.08 -17.80
CA ARG A 7 25.07 -13.61 -16.99
C ARG A 7 23.77 -13.75 -17.79
N SER A 8 22.94 -14.71 -17.41
CA SER A 8 21.50 -14.73 -17.74
C SER A 8 20.72 -14.08 -16.60
N GLY A 9 19.95 -13.03 -16.91
CA GLY A 9 19.03 -12.40 -15.98
C GLY A 9 17.94 -13.38 -15.55
N SER A 10 17.79 -13.57 -14.23
CA SER A 10 16.69 -14.33 -13.65
C SER A 10 15.66 -13.35 -13.07
N THR A 11 14.58 -13.14 -13.81
CA THR A 11 13.30 -12.67 -13.26
C THR A 11 12.77 -13.73 -12.30
N SER A 12 12.93 -13.50 -11.00
CA SER A 12 12.40 -14.35 -9.94
C SER A 12 11.09 -13.77 -9.41
N SER A 13 10.01 -13.94 -10.17
CA SER A 13 8.64 -13.90 -9.67
C SER A 13 8.04 -15.29 -9.87
N ARG A 14 8.22 -16.17 -8.88
CA ARG A 14 7.53 -17.45 -8.81
C ARG A 14 6.34 -17.29 -7.87
N PRO A 15 5.08 -17.31 -8.35
CA PRO A 15 3.94 -17.48 -7.46
C PRO A 15 4.01 -18.87 -6.86
N CYS A 16 3.87 -18.95 -5.54
CA CYS A 16 3.83 -20.18 -4.76
C CYS A 16 2.68 -21.10 -5.24
N ARG A 17 2.95 -21.93 -6.25
CA ARG A 17 2.10 -23.04 -6.68
C ARG A 17 2.58 -24.34 -6.03
N ARG A 18 2.21 -24.60 -4.77
CA ARG A 18 2.33 -25.96 -4.20
C ARG A 18 1.29 -26.23 -3.09
N LYS A 19 0.12 -26.70 -3.52
CA LYS A 19 -0.60 -27.92 -3.05
C LYS A 19 -2.04 -27.88 -3.61
N ARG A 20 -2.19 -28.23 -4.90
CA ARG A 20 -3.48 -28.47 -5.59
C ARG A 20 -3.66 -29.96 -5.89
N ALA A 21 -3.47 -30.83 -4.89
CA ALA A 21 -3.65 -32.26 -5.05
C ALA A 21 -4.43 -32.78 -3.84
N GLY A 22 -5.76 -32.90 -3.96
CA GLY A 22 -6.57 -33.51 -2.90
C GLY A 22 -8.09 -33.45 -3.03
N CYS A 23 -8.69 -32.37 -3.56
CA CYS A 23 -10.16 -32.33 -3.68
C CYS A 23 -10.62 -33.08 -4.94
N SER A 24 -11.28 -34.23 -4.74
CA SER A 24 -12.15 -34.82 -5.75
C SER A 24 -13.24 -33.80 -6.13
N LYS A 25 -13.73 -33.85 -7.39
CA LYS A 25 -14.83 -32.98 -7.85
C LYS A 25 -16.07 -33.01 -6.93
N THR A 26 -16.27 -34.11 -6.22
CA THR A 26 -17.35 -34.28 -5.23
C THR A 26 -17.18 -33.40 -4.00
N GLY A 27 -15.95 -33.20 -3.51
CA GLY A 27 -15.71 -32.35 -2.35
C GLY A 27 -15.94 -30.86 -2.61
N TYR A 28 -15.82 -30.41 -3.87
CA TYR A 28 -16.15 -29.02 -4.21
C TYR A 28 -17.65 -28.74 -4.23
N ALA A 29 -18.48 -29.71 -4.67
CA ALA A 29 -19.92 -29.56 -4.68
C ALA A 29 -20.49 -29.47 -3.25
N GLU A 30 -20.09 -30.39 -2.37
CA GLU A 30 -20.48 -30.38 -0.96
C GLU A 30 -20.02 -29.08 -0.25
N ALA A 31 -18.78 -28.64 -0.52
CA ALA A 31 -18.27 -27.39 0.02
C ALA A 31 -19.05 -26.16 -0.47
N LEU A 32 -19.56 -26.18 -1.70
CA LEU A 32 -20.39 -25.12 -2.25
C LEU A 32 -21.77 -25.07 -1.61
N GLU A 33 -22.39 -26.23 -1.38
CA GLU A 33 -23.68 -26.34 -0.69
C GLU A 33 -23.57 -25.82 0.75
N GLU A 34 -22.55 -26.25 1.50
CA GLU A 34 -22.31 -25.77 2.85
C GLU A 34 -21.97 -24.27 2.89
N TYR A 35 -21.22 -23.76 1.91
CA TYR A 35 -20.96 -22.33 1.77
C TYR A 35 -22.24 -21.51 1.58
N VAL A 36 -23.13 -21.94 0.68
CA VAL A 36 -24.41 -21.27 0.42
C VAL A 36 -25.29 -21.31 1.66
N ARG A 37 -25.37 -22.49 2.31
CA ARG A 37 -26.14 -22.67 3.54
C ARG A 37 -25.62 -21.77 4.67
N ALA A 38 -24.30 -21.71 4.87
CA ALA A 38 -23.69 -20.87 5.89
C ALA A 38 -23.99 -19.39 5.67
N ARG A 39 -23.91 -18.93 4.41
CA ARG A 39 -24.29 -17.55 4.03
C ARG A 39 -25.76 -17.26 4.33
N ASP A 40 -26.65 -18.16 3.95
CA ASP A 40 -28.10 -17.93 4.08
C ASP A 40 -28.58 -18.02 5.55
N LEU A 41 -27.83 -18.73 6.40
CA LEU A 41 -28.07 -18.82 7.84
C LEU A 41 -27.36 -17.73 8.66
N ASP A 42 -26.61 -16.83 8.02
CA ASP A 42 -25.97 -15.72 8.71
C ASP A 42 -27.04 -14.78 9.30
N THR A 43 -27.06 -14.66 10.62
CA THR A 43 -28.03 -13.81 11.34
C THR A 43 -27.77 -12.31 11.13
N MET A 44 -26.58 -11.95 10.63
CA MET A 44 -26.19 -10.59 10.28
C MET A 44 -25.54 -10.63 8.88
N PRO A 45 -26.36 -10.82 7.82
CA PRO A 45 -25.83 -11.12 6.49
C PRO A 45 -25.08 -9.92 5.92
N TRP A 46 -23.74 -10.01 5.92
CA TRP A 46 -22.87 -9.06 5.21
C TRP A 46 -22.73 -9.39 3.72
N ARG A 47 -23.18 -10.60 3.33
CA ARG A 47 -23.27 -11.04 1.94
C ARG A 47 -24.74 -11.22 1.57
N ALA A 48 -25.06 -10.91 0.32
CA ALA A 48 -26.41 -11.13 -0.21
C ALA A 48 -26.77 -12.62 -0.16
N THR A 49 -27.81 -12.96 0.62
CA THR A 49 -28.38 -14.31 0.72
C THR A 49 -28.99 -14.74 -0.61
N THR A 50 -29.29 -16.03 -0.75
CA THR A 50 -29.96 -16.58 -1.95
C THR A 50 -31.24 -15.79 -2.28
N THR A 51 -32.08 -15.51 -1.28
CA THR A 51 -33.30 -14.71 -1.47
C THR A 51 -33.02 -13.31 -2.01
N ALA A 52 -31.98 -12.63 -1.52
CA ALA A 52 -31.62 -11.30 -2.00
C ALA A 52 -31.07 -11.34 -3.44
N GLN A 53 -30.25 -12.34 -3.77
CA GLN A 53 -29.72 -12.56 -5.12
C GLN A 53 -30.84 -12.87 -6.12
N ASP A 54 -31.78 -13.74 -5.74
CA ASP A 54 -32.90 -14.12 -6.60
C ASP A 54 -33.86 -12.95 -6.82
N ALA A 55 -34.07 -12.09 -5.82
CA ALA A 55 -34.83 -10.86 -5.98
C ALA A 55 -34.16 -9.91 -7.00
N ALA A 56 -32.83 -9.76 -6.96
CA ALA A 56 -32.08 -8.95 -7.93
C ALA A 56 -32.19 -9.53 -9.35
N ARG A 57 -32.08 -10.86 -9.51
CA ARG A 57 -32.26 -11.55 -10.80
C ARG A 57 -33.69 -11.40 -11.34
N ALA A 58 -34.69 -11.52 -10.48
CA ALA A 58 -36.09 -11.32 -10.86
C ALA A 58 -36.38 -9.87 -11.28
N ALA A 59 -35.80 -8.88 -10.58
CA ALA A 59 -35.89 -7.48 -10.98
C ALA A 59 -35.27 -7.25 -12.37
N ALA A 60 -34.15 -7.91 -12.68
CA ALA A 60 -33.52 -7.84 -13.99
C ALA A 60 -34.38 -8.41 -15.11
N GLN A 61 -35.16 -9.47 -14.85
CA GLN A 61 -36.14 -10.00 -15.81
C GLN A 61 -37.23 -8.97 -16.18
N SER A 62 -37.42 -7.94 -15.35
CA SER A 62 -38.38 -6.85 -15.58
C SER A 62 -37.78 -5.67 -16.35
N GLY A 63 -36.59 -5.82 -16.94
CA GLY A 63 -35.95 -4.82 -17.81
C GLY A 63 -34.79 -4.05 -17.16
N ALA A 64 -34.41 -4.37 -15.93
CA ALA A 64 -33.18 -3.84 -15.33
C ALA A 64 -31.95 -4.63 -15.83
N ILE A 65 -30.81 -3.97 -15.97
CA ILE A 65 -29.55 -4.62 -16.33
C ILE A 65 -28.93 -5.21 -15.07
N LEU A 66 -28.68 -6.52 -15.10
CA LEU A 66 -28.03 -7.22 -14.01
C LEU A 66 -26.51 -7.25 -14.21
N CYS A 67 -25.81 -6.81 -13.19
CA CYS A 67 -24.40 -7.11 -13.01
C CYS A 67 -24.28 -8.33 -12.08
N ASP A 68 -24.27 -9.55 -12.63
CA ASP A 68 -24.27 -10.79 -11.81
C ASP A 68 -22.88 -11.08 -11.24
N MET A 69 -22.55 -10.34 -10.19
CA MET A 69 -21.26 -10.41 -9.52
C MET A 69 -21.02 -11.76 -8.83
N GLU A 70 -22.09 -12.38 -8.34
CA GLU A 70 -22.00 -13.71 -7.76
C GLU A 70 -21.57 -14.73 -8.82
N ALA A 71 -22.20 -14.73 -9.99
CA ALA A 71 -21.81 -15.62 -11.08
C ALA A 71 -20.37 -15.39 -11.52
N ALA A 72 -19.94 -14.13 -11.67
CA ALA A 72 -18.58 -13.79 -12.06
C ALA A 72 -17.53 -14.29 -11.04
N PHE A 73 -17.78 -14.09 -9.75
CA PHE A 73 -16.88 -14.54 -8.69
C PHE A 73 -16.86 -16.07 -8.57
N ARG A 74 -18.03 -16.73 -8.62
CA ARG A 74 -18.11 -18.20 -8.63
C ARG A 74 -17.34 -18.81 -9.80
N ALA A 75 -17.42 -18.21 -10.98
CA ALA A 75 -16.70 -18.68 -12.16
C ALA A 75 -15.17 -18.53 -12.01
N ALA A 76 -14.71 -17.50 -11.30
CA ALA A 76 -13.30 -17.26 -11.03
C ALA A 76 -12.75 -18.07 -9.83
N SER A 77 -13.64 -18.59 -8.97
CA SER A 77 -13.27 -19.34 -7.77
C SER A 77 -13.19 -20.86 -7.99
N PRO A 78 -12.15 -21.54 -7.45
CA PRO A 78 -12.04 -23.00 -7.54
C PRO A 78 -13.25 -23.72 -6.92
N GLY A 79 -13.94 -24.52 -7.74
CA GLY A 79 -15.12 -25.27 -7.29
C GLY A 79 -16.38 -24.43 -7.09
N GLY A 80 -16.37 -23.14 -7.46
CA GLY A 80 -17.53 -22.26 -7.36
C GLY A 80 -17.73 -21.60 -6.00
N SER A 81 -16.98 -21.97 -4.96
CA SER A 81 -17.07 -21.33 -3.65
C SER A 81 -16.16 -20.10 -3.61
N ILE A 82 -16.74 -18.91 -3.43
CA ILE A 82 -15.98 -17.65 -3.40
C ILE A 82 -14.97 -17.68 -2.25
N GLY A 83 -13.68 -17.76 -2.60
CA GLY A 83 -12.60 -18.03 -1.68
C GLY A 83 -11.60 -16.88 -1.53
N TRP A 84 -10.57 -17.17 -0.75
CA TRP A 84 -9.49 -16.25 -0.36
C TRP A 84 -8.64 -15.73 -1.53
N GLU A 85 -8.83 -16.26 -2.74
CA GLU A 85 -8.21 -15.71 -3.93
C GLU A 85 -8.85 -14.38 -4.39
N LEU A 86 -10.14 -14.16 -4.09
CA LEU A 86 -10.87 -12.93 -4.48
C LEU A 86 -11.25 -12.04 -3.29
N VAL A 87 -11.13 -12.55 -2.06
CA VAL A 87 -11.48 -11.79 -0.85
C VAL A 87 -10.39 -11.91 0.21
N ASP A 88 -10.08 -10.80 0.87
CA ASP A 88 -9.13 -10.76 1.99
C ASP A 88 -9.83 -11.15 3.30
N ASP A 89 -11.13 -10.86 3.42
CA ASP A 89 -11.99 -11.34 4.49
C ASP A 89 -13.44 -11.59 4.05
N HIS A 90 -14.35 -11.68 5.01
CA HIS A 90 -15.75 -11.90 4.74
C HIS A 90 -16.44 -10.78 3.94
N VAL A 91 -15.89 -9.56 3.89
CA VAL A 91 -16.46 -8.38 3.22
C VAL A 91 -15.50 -7.64 2.27
N HIS A 92 -14.19 -7.69 2.52
CA HIS A 92 -13.19 -6.97 1.72
C HIS A 92 -12.66 -7.82 0.58
N LEU A 93 -12.63 -7.23 -0.62
CA LEU A 93 -12.10 -7.84 -1.83
C LEU A 93 -10.57 -7.75 -1.87
N SER A 94 -9.91 -8.83 -2.28
CA SER A 94 -8.48 -8.79 -2.64
C SER A 94 -8.28 -7.90 -3.87
N LEU A 95 -7.06 -7.48 -4.19
CA LEU A 95 -6.80 -6.66 -5.39
C LEU A 95 -7.32 -7.31 -6.68
N SER A 96 -7.13 -8.63 -6.81
CA SER A 96 -7.66 -9.37 -7.97
C SER A 96 -9.20 -9.43 -7.94
N GLY A 97 -9.82 -9.53 -6.76
CA GLY A 97 -11.26 -9.44 -6.58
C GLY A 97 -11.83 -8.07 -6.94
N GLN A 98 -11.15 -6.98 -6.54
CA GLN A 98 -11.52 -5.61 -6.90
C GLN A 98 -11.46 -5.40 -8.42
N ALA A 99 -10.41 -5.89 -9.07
CA ALA A 99 -10.27 -5.81 -10.53
C ALA A 99 -11.35 -6.63 -11.25
N LEU A 100 -11.68 -7.83 -10.76
CA LEU A 100 -12.77 -8.65 -11.31
C LEU A 100 -14.12 -7.97 -11.13
N PHE A 101 -14.36 -7.37 -9.97
CA PHE A 101 -15.57 -6.59 -9.68
C PHE A 101 -15.72 -5.45 -10.68
N ALA A 102 -14.67 -4.62 -10.83
CA ALA A 102 -14.68 -3.49 -11.76
C ALA A 102 -14.92 -3.93 -13.21
N ARG A 103 -14.25 -4.99 -13.68
CA ARG A 103 -14.47 -5.52 -15.04
C ARG A 103 -15.89 -6.02 -15.26
N THR A 104 -16.44 -6.72 -14.28
CA THR A 104 -17.81 -7.27 -14.38
C THR A 104 -18.83 -6.13 -14.42
N LEU A 105 -18.61 -5.07 -13.64
CA LEU A 105 -19.41 -3.85 -13.69
C LEU A 105 -19.36 -3.19 -15.06
N VAL A 106 -18.16 -2.93 -15.60
CA VAL A 106 -18.00 -2.33 -16.93
C VAL A 106 -18.61 -3.23 -18.02
N GLY A 107 -18.51 -4.55 -17.87
CA GLY A 107 -19.14 -5.51 -18.78
C GLY A 107 -20.66 -5.41 -18.78
N ALA A 108 -21.28 -5.26 -17.61
CA ALA A 108 -22.71 -5.01 -17.51
C ALA A 108 -23.10 -3.66 -18.14
N MET A 109 -22.24 -2.64 -18.04
CA MET A 109 -22.48 -1.33 -18.66
C MET A 109 -22.52 -1.39 -20.20
N ALA A 110 -21.99 -2.43 -20.84
CA ALA A 110 -22.12 -2.62 -22.27
C ALA A 110 -23.57 -2.92 -22.72
N ALA A 111 -24.42 -3.36 -21.79
CA ALA A 111 -25.85 -3.58 -22.03
C ALA A 111 -26.71 -2.34 -21.72
N LEU A 112 -26.13 -1.24 -21.20
CA LEU A 112 -26.86 0.00 -20.92
C LEU A 112 -27.36 0.67 -22.20
N PRO A 113 -28.47 1.44 -22.12
CA PRO A 113 -28.86 2.33 -23.20
C PRO A 113 -27.91 3.53 -23.31
N GLU A 114 -27.91 4.18 -24.47
CA GLU A 114 -27.23 5.46 -24.67
C GLU A 114 -27.79 6.54 -23.72
N PRO A 115 -26.95 7.46 -23.20
CA PRO A 115 -25.52 7.65 -23.49
C PRO A 115 -24.57 6.89 -22.54
N LEU A 116 -25.10 5.98 -21.71
CA LEU A 116 -24.33 5.30 -20.64
C LEU A 116 -23.67 4.01 -21.11
N ARG A 117 -23.95 3.58 -22.35
CA ARG A 117 -23.43 2.35 -22.92
C ARG A 117 -21.91 2.42 -23.09
N VAL A 118 -21.21 1.42 -22.56
CA VAL A 118 -19.78 1.23 -22.82
C VAL A 118 -19.60 0.36 -24.05
N ASP A 119 -18.70 0.73 -24.96
CA ASP A 119 -18.34 -0.13 -26.10
C ASP A 119 -17.65 -1.41 -25.57
N PRO A 120 -18.15 -2.62 -25.90
CA PRO A 120 -17.56 -3.87 -25.46
C PRO A 120 -16.05 -4.00 -25.78
N SER A 121 -15.58 -3.39 -26.87
CA SER A 121 -14.17 -3.44 -27.27
C SER A 121 -13.25 -2.69 -26.31
N GLU A 122 -13.77 -1.81 -25.45
CA GLU A 122 -13.00 -1.17 -24.38
C GLU A 122 -12.64 -2.16 -23.26
N LEU A 123 -13.44 -3.22 -23.05
CA LEU A 123 -13.11 -4.24 -22.03
C LEU A 123 -11.83 -5.01 -22.39
N ASP A 124 -11.64 -5.31 -23.67
CA ASP A 124 -10.46 -6.04 -24.16
C ASP A 124 -9.16 -5.22 -24.01
N ARG A 125 -9.29 -3.90 -23.84
CA ARG A 125 -8.16 -2.99 -23.62
C ARG A 125 -7.79 -2.82 -22.15
N LEU A 126 -8.63 -3.28 -21.23
CA LEU A 126 -8.35 -3.13 -19.80
C LEU A 126 -7.14 -4.01 -19.42
N PRO A 127 -6.05 -3.44 -18.86
CA PRO A 127 -4.86 -4.20 -18.49
C PRO A 127 -5.17 -5.22 -17.40
N GLY A 128 -4.30 -6.20 -17.13
CA GLY A 128 -4.45 -7.18 -16.04
C GLY A 128 -4.51 -6.55 -14.63
N TRP A 129 -4.94 -7.32 -13.62
CA TRP A 129 -5.09 -6.78 -12.26
C TRP A 129 -3.75 -6.36 -11.65
N GLU A 130 -2.67 -7.03 -12.05
CA GLU A 130 -1.29 -6.73 -11.67
C GLU A 130 -0.92 -5.29 -12.07
N SER A 131 -1.37 -4.82 -13.24
CA SER A 131 -1.10 -3.44 -13.67
C SER A 131 -1.79 -2.40 -12.77
N TYR A 132 -2.97 -2.72 -12.23
CA TYR A 132 -3.62 -1.85 -11.26
C TYR A 132 -2.93 -1.93 -9.91
N ALA A 133 -2.50 -3.12 -9.48
CA ALA A 133 -1.72 -3.29 -8.26
C ALA A 133 -0.43 -2.46 -8.32
N ASP A 134 0.34 -2.55 -9.41
CA ASP A 134 1.54 -1.75 -9.64
C ASP A 134 1.23 -0.24 -9.61
N GLY A 135 0.17 0.19 -10.30
CA GLY A 135 -0.24 1.60 -10.33
C GLY A 135 -0.71 2.15 -8.98
N LEU A 136 -1.25 1.29 -8.10
CA LEU A 136 -1.63 1.62 -6.73
C LEU A 136 -0.45 1.53 -5.75
N GLY A 137 0.72 1.10 -6.22
CA GLY A 137 1.89 0.91 -5.37
C GLY A 137 1.81 -0.33 -4.48
N HIS A 138 1.15 -1.40 -4.92
CA HIS A 138 1.15 -2.67 -4.19
C HIS A 138 2.58 -3.19 -4.01
N SER A 139 2.88 -3.69 -2.82
CA SER A 139 4.16 -4.27 -2.48
C SER A 139 4.01 -5.54 -1.65
N LYS A 140 5.10 -6.31 -1.51
CA LYS A 140 5.15 -7.44 -0.57
C LYS A 140 4.86 -7.02 0.90
N TYR A 141 5.08 -5.75 1.24
CA TYR A 141 4.77 -5.21 2.56
C TYR A 141 3.28 -4.90 2.71
N SER A 142 2.59 -4.55 1.63
CA SER A 142 1.14 -4.41 1.59
C SER A 142 0.47 -5.77 1.88
N ASP A 143 0.97 -6.85 1.29
CA ASP A 143 0.51 -8.22 1.59
C ASP A 143 0.75 -8.59 3.05
N PHE A 144 1.95 -8.28 3.57
CA PHE A 144 2.29 -8.55 4.96
C PHE A 144 1.40 -7.77 5.94
N LEU A 145 1.07 -6.52 5.63
CA LEU A 145 0.18 -5.68 6.43
C LEU A 145 -1.23 -6.26 6.47
N ALA A 146 -1.82 -6.55 5.31
CA ALA A 146 -3.15 -7.15 5.22
C ALA A 146 -3.22 -8.47 6.00
N VAL A 147 -2.24 -9.35 5.82
CA VAL A 147 -2.16 -10.62 6.53
C VAL A 147 -1.95 -10.42 8.04
N THR A 148 -1.20 -9.42 8.47
CA THR A 148 -1.00 -9.11 9.90
C THR A 148 -2.31 -8.66 10.56
N HIS A 149 -3.09 -7.82 9.89
CA HIS A 149 -4.40 -7.39 10.38
C HIS A 149 -5.39 -8.57 10.45
N LEU A 150 -5.41 -9.44 9.43
CA LEU A 150 -6.24 -10.65 9.42
C LEU A 150 -5.82 -11.64 10.49
N ALA A 151 -4.51 -11.88 10.65
CA ALA A 151 -3.98 -12.71 11.74
C ALA A 151 -4.41 -12.17 13.11
N THR A 152 -4.39 -10.85 13.29
CA THR A 152 -4.83 -10.21 14.54
C THR A 152 -6.31 -10.46 14.78
N LEU A 153 -7.16 -10.22 13.78
CA LEU A 153 -8.61 -10.44 13.85
C LEU A 153 -8.96 -11.90 14.17
N PHE A 154 -8.39 -12.85 13.43
CA PHE A 154 -8.69 -14.28 13.63
C PHE A 154 -8.07 -14.87 14.88
N ASN A 155 -7.09 -14.19 15.50
CA ASN A 155 -6.56 -14.58 16.81
C ASN A 155 -7.37 -14.03 18.00
N ILE A 156 -8.38 -13.17 17.77
CA ILE A 156 -9.32 -12.77 18.84
C ILE A 156 -10.02 -14.03 19.39
N PRO A 157 -10.12 -14.22 20.73
CA PRO A 157 -10.53 -15.51 21.30
C PRO A 157 -11.83 -16.09 20.76
N PHE A 158 -12.87 -15.29 20.53
CA PHE A 158 -14.15 -15.81 20.02
C PHE A 158 -14.09 -16.16 18.53
N MET A 159 -13.34 -15.40 17.73
CA MET A 159 -13.08 -15.69 16.30
C MET A 159 -12.25 -16.97 16.18
N LYS A 160 -11.18 -17.10 16.97
CA LYS A 160 -10.32 -18.28 16.95
C LYS A 160 -11.05 -19.56 17.35
N ARG A 161 -11.94 -19.50 18.34
CA ARG A 161 -12.74 -20.67 18.76
C ARG A 161 -13.72 -21.14 17.69
N SER A 162 -14.35 -20.22 16.97
CA SER A 162 -15.33 -20.53 15.93
C SER A 162 -14.69 -20.81 14.56
N ASN A 163 -13.49 -20.26 14.31
CA ASN A 163 -12.80 -20.34 13.03
C ASN A 163 -11.28 -20.55 13.20
N GLY A 164 -10.90 -21.59 13.93
CA GLY A 164 -9.49 -21.93 14.17
C GLY A 164 -8.71 -22.28 12.90
N GLY A 165 -9.41 -22.66 11.82
CA GLY A 165 -8.82 -22.87 10.49
C GLY A 165 -8.27 -21.57 9.90
N ALA A 166 -9.04 -20.47 9.92
CA ALA A 166 -8.59 -19.18 9.43
C ALA A 166 -7.41 -18.64 10.27
N ALA A 167 -7.46 -18.77 11.60
CA ALA A 167 -6.35 -18.37 12.46
C ALA A 167 -5.04 -19.06 12.07
N ARG A 168 -5.05 -20.39 11.94
CA ARG A 168 -3.86 -21.15 11.49
C ARG A 168 -3.39 -20.73 10.10
N ARG A 169 -4.33 -20.53 9.17
CA ARG A 169 -4.01 -20.08 7.81
C ARG A 169 -3.23 -18.77 7.83
N PHE A 170 -3.72 -17.75 8.54
CA PHE A 170 -3.05 -16.44 8.55
C PHE A 170 -1.75 -16.46 9.35
N ASP A 171 -1.65 -17.28 10.41
CA ASP A 171 -0.37 -17.53 11.09
C ASP A 171 0.66 -18.14 10.11
N GLU A 172 0.26 -19.14 9.30
CA GLU A 172 1.13 -19.78 8.29
C GLU A 172 1.52 -18.82 7.16
N VAL A 173 0.56 -18.06 6.60
CA VAL A 173 0.84 -17.09 5.54
C VAL A 173 1.78 -15.99 6.05
N MET A 174 1.54 -15.47 7.26
CA MET A 174 2.42 -14.47 7.88
C MET A 174 3.84 -15.02 8.07
N ALA A 175 3.96 -16.28 8.53
CA ALA A 175 5.26 -16.92 8.71
C ALA A 175 6.01 -17.09 7.38
N ASN A 176 5.32 -17.46 6.30
CA ASN A 176 5.92 -17.57 4.97
C ASN A 176 6.37 -16.21 4.42
N LEU A 177 5.53 -15.17 4.52
CA LEU A 177 5.89 -13.81 4.08
C LEU A 177 7.10 -13.28 4.86
N ARG A 178 7.18 -13.60 6.16
CA ARG A 178 8.36 -13.28 6.97
C ARG A 178 9.60 -14.05 6.53
N ALA A 179 9.48 -15.34 6.23
CA ALA A 179 10.64 -16.14 5.81
C ALA A 179 11.29 -15.65 4.51
N ASP A 180 10.54 -14.93 3.67
CA ASP A 180 11.02 -14.34 2.42
C ASP A 180 11.67 -12.95 2.62
N MET A 181 11.66 -12.38 3.82
CA MET A 181 12.29 -11.09 4.15
C MET A 181 13.78 -11.27 4.47
N ASP A 182 14.59 -10.27 4.10
CA ASP A 182 15.97 -10.22 4.58
C ASP A 182 16.06 -9.67 6.01
N SER A 183 17.26 -9.69 6.59
CA SER A 183 17.47 -9.24 7.98
C SER A 183 17.12 -7.77 8.21
N LEU A 184 17.26 -6.93 7.18
CA LEU A 184 16.97 -5.49 7.27
C LEU A 184 15.45 -5.26 7.27
N ASP A 185 14.74 -5.91 6.35
CA ASP A 185 13.27 -5.91 6.30
C ASP A 185 12.67 -6.45 7.61
N HIS A 186 13.25 -7.53 8.15
CA HIS A 186 12.84 -8.07 9.44
C HIS A 186 12.96 -7.05 10.56
N ALA A 187 14.10 -6.36 10.68
CA ALA A 187 14.31 -5.34 11.69
C ALA A 187 13.32 -4.17 11.55
N ALA A 188 13.07 -3.74 10.31
CA ALA A 188 12.08 -2.69 10.03
C ALA A 188 10.66 -3.12 10.41
N VAL A 189 10.26 -4.36 10.11
CA VAL A 189 8.94 -4.91 10.47
C VAL A 189 8.79 -5.05 11.98
N GLU A 190 9.81 -5.51 12.70
CA GLU A 190 9.77 -5.57 14.16
C GLU A 190 9.68 -4.16 14.77
N ARG A 191 10.39 -3.19 14.20
CA ARG A 191 10.27 -1.79 14.61
C ARG A 191 8.87 -1.24 14.33
N TRP A 192 8.30 -1.56 13.17
CA TRP A 192 6.95 -1.14 12.78
C TRP A 192 5.89 -1.66 13.76
N ARG A 193 6.09 -2.84 14.35
CA ARG A 193 5.16 -3.41 15.34
C ARG A 193 5.19 -2.72 16.71
N ASP A 194 6.15 -1.84 16.99
CA ASP A 194 6.17 -1.08 18.24
C ASP A 194 5.10 0.03 18.19
N PRO A 195 4.06 -0.03 19.05
CA PRO A 195 3.00 0.99 19.05
C PRO A 195 3.52 2.42 19.26
N LYS A 196 4.70 2.59 19.90
CA LYS A 196 5.32 3.91 20.10
C LYS A 196 5.80 4.56 18.81
N LEU A 197 5.94 3.81 17.72
CA LEU A 197 6.30 4.35 16.42
C LEU A 197 5.11 5.08 15.76
N HIS A 198 3.90 4.69 16.13
CA HIS A 198 2.67 5.20 15.54
C HIS A 198 2.19 6.45 16.27
N GLY A 199 1.59 7.36 15.51
CA GLY A 199 0.90 8.54 16.05
C GLY A 199 -0.58 8.23 16.23
N ALA A 200 -1.43 9.14 15.74
CA ALA A 200 -2.88 8.91 15.69
C ALA A 200 -3.27 7.74 14.75
N THR A 201 -2.43 7.42 13.77
CA THR A 201 -2.64 6.37 12.78
C THR A 201 -1.36 5.55 12.59
N GLU A 202 -1.51 4.32 12.07
CA GLU A 202 -0.38 3.45 11.72
C GLU A 202 0.45 4.10 10.61
N ARG A 203 1.79 4.05 10.75
CA ARG A 203 2.69 4.52 9.68
C ARG A 203 2.67 3.50 8.54
N PRO A 204 2.76 3.92 7.27
CA PRO A 204 2.93 2.98 6.16
C PRO A 204 4.15 2.08 6.40
N LEU A 205 4.00 0.77 6.20
CA LEU A 205 5.12 -0.16 6.44
C LEU A 205 6.24 0.08 5.43
N GLU A 206 5.90 0.40 4.18
CA GLU A 206 6.83 0.78 3.13
C GLU A 206 7.68 1.99 3.52
N PHE A 207 7.12 2.94 4.29
CA PHE A 207 7.92 4.06 4.81
C PHE A 207 8.98 3.57 5.81
N VAL A 208 8.59 2.73 6.77
CA VAL A 208 9.52 2.25 7.81
C VAL A 208 10.64 1.41 7.18
N VAL A 209 10.30 0.52 6.25
CA VAL A 209 11.29 -0.27 5.52
C VAL A 209 12.16 0.64 4.64
N GLY A 210 11.56 1.61 3.94
CA GLY A 210 12.29 2.58 3.13
C GLY A 210 13.33 3.36 3.94
N VAL A 211 13.01 3.77 5.17
CA VAL A 211 13.96 4.43 6.09
C VAL A 211 15.13 3.50 6.45
N TYR A 212 14.86 2.22 6.74
CA TYR A 212 15.92 1.25 7.03
C TYR A 212 16.82 1.00 5.81
N ARG A 213 16.24 0.89 4.61
CA ARG A 213 16.97 0.76 3.34
C ARG A 213 17.83 1.99 3.07
N MET A 214 17.28 3.19 3.28
CA MET A 214 18.00 4.45 3.16
C MET A 214 19.21 4.50 4.11
N ALA A 215 19.03 4.09 5.37
CA ALA A 215 20.11 4.04 6.36
C ALA A 215 21.20 3.01 6.00
N ALA A 216 20.84 1.94 5.28
CA ALA A 216 21.78 0.96 4.75
C ALA A 216 22.45 1.40 3.42
N GLY A 217 22.12 2.58 2.90
CA GLY A 217 22.62 3.10 1.63
C GLY A 217 21.96 2.51 0.38
N ASP A 218 20.88 1.73 0.53
CA ASP A 218 20.10 1.19 -0.58
C ASP A 218 19.05 2.20 -1.04
N TYR A 219 19.52 3.31 -1.59
CA TYR A 219 18.67 4.44 -1.97
C TYR A 219 17.69 4.11 -3.10
N ALA A 220 18.01 3.14 -3.97
CA ALA A 220 17.14 2.75 -5.07
C ALA A 220 15.88 2.05 -4.57
N GLU A 221 16.04 1.04 -3.72
CA GLU A 221 14.92 0.34 -3.09
C GLU A 221 14.15 1.28 -2.16
N ALA A 222 14.86 2.08 -1.36
CA ALA A 222 14.26 3.07 -0.48
C ALA A 222 13.36 4.07 -1.25
N ALA A 223 13.85 4.61 -2.37
CA ALA A 223 13.06 5.53 -3.20
C ALA A 223 11.79 4.86 -3.76
N GLY A 224 11.86 3.59 -4.17
CA GLY A 224 10.70 2.81 -4.59
C GLY A 224 9.63 2.72 -3.50
N LEU A 225 10.03 2.32 -2.30
CA LEU A 225 9.14 2.18 -1.15
C LEU A 225 8.58 3.50 -0.65
N LEU A 226 9.39 4.56 -0.65
CA LEU A 226 8.95 5.90 -0.26
C LEU A 226 7.92 6.46 -1.25
N ARG A 227 8.02 6.18 -2.56
CA ARG A 227 6.97 6.55 -3.53
C ARG A 227 5.64 5.88 -3.21
N ILE A 228 5.66 4.59 -2.85
CA ILE A 228 4.48 3.84 -2.44
C ILE A 228 3.89 4.43 -1.14
N ALA A 229 4.71 4.59 -0.11
CA ALA A 229 4.27 5.14 1.16
C ALA A 229 3.66 6.54 0.99
N ARG A 230 4.24 7.35 0.11
CA ARG A 230 3.80 8.71 -0.18
C ARG A 230 2.35 8.75 -0.67
N VAL A 231 1.95 7.86 -1.57
CA VAL A 231 0.58 7.84 -2.10
C VAL A 231 -0.44 7.28 -1.11
N SER A 232 0.01 6.57 -0.07
CA SER A 232 -0.86 6.02 0.97
C SER A 232 -1.25 7.01 2.08
N VAL A 233 -0.65 8.21 2.11
CA VAL A 233 -0.93 9.24 3.12
C VAL A 233 -1.63 10.47 2.54
N SER A 234 -2.34 11.20 3.39
CA SER A 234 -3.03 12.44 3.02
C SER A 234 -2.10 13.46 2.36
N LEU A 235 -2.59 14.08 1.27
CA LEU A 235 -1.84 15.06 0.47
C LEU A 235 -1.31 16.26 1.27
N ILE A 236 -2.00 16.62 2.35
CA ILE A 236 -1.62 17.72 3.24
C ILE A 236 -1.44 17.10 4.63
N SER A 237 -0.22 16.66 4.94
CA SER A 237 0.13 16.07 6.23
C SER A 237 1.64 16.13 6.49
N LEU A 238 2.03 16.12 7.77
CA LEU A 238 3.43 16.00 8.17
C LEU A 238 4.10 14.75 7.60
N TRP A 239 3.38 13.63 7.54
CA TRP A 239 3.89 12.40 6.94
C TRP A 239 4.19 12.55 5.47
N ARG A 240 3.32 13.24 4.71
CA ARG A 240 3.56 13.51 3.30
C ARG A 240 4.84 14.35 3.12
N MET A 241 5.09 15.33 3.98
CA MET A 241 6.33 16.12 3.96
C MET A 241 7.56 15.25 4.28
N GLU A 242 7.52 14.50 5.39
CA GLU A 242 8.63 13.62 5.80
C GLU A 242 9.00 12.63 4.69
N ILE A 243 8.02 11.89 4.17
CA ILE A 243 8.23 10.89 3.12
C ILE A 243 8.80 11.54 1.86
N SER A 244 8.25 12.70 1.47
CA SER A 244 8.69 13.40 0.27
C SER A 244 10.12 13.93 0.38
N TRP A 245 10.48 14.48 1.54
CA TRP A 245 11.86 14.92 1.80
C TRP A 245 12.85 13.74 1.80
N ARG A 246 12.50 12.60 2.41
CA ARG A 246 13.34 11.39 2.35
C ARG A 246 13.47 10.85 0.93
N LEU A 247 12.40 10.91 0.14
CA LEU A 247 12.42 10.53 -1.28
C LEU A 247 13.36 11.44 -2.09
N LEU A 248 13.30 12.76 -1.89
CA LEU A 248 14.24 13.71 -2.50
C LEU A 248 15.70 13.41 -2.12
N THR A 249 15.92 13.07 -0.86
CA THR A 249 17.25 12.67 -0.36
C THR A 249 17.75 11.41 -1.09
N CYS A 250 16.91 10.38 -1.23
CA CYS A 250 17.26 9.20 -2.00
C CYS A 250 17.58 9.54 -3.47
N ASN A 251 16.75 10.37 -4.12
CA ASN A 251 16.96 10.75 -5.51
C ASN A 251 18.26 11.52 -5.73
N ARG A 252 18.69 12.38 -4.79
CA ARG A 252 20.01 13.04 -4.82
C ARG A 252 21.19 12.07 -4.72
N HIS A 253 21.02 10.91 -4.09
CA HIS A 253 22.04 9.86 -4.11
C HIS A 253 22.03 9.03 -5.40
N LEU A 254 20.90 8.99 -6.11
CA LEU A 254 20.73 8.22 -7.35
C LEU A 254 21.07 9.02 -8.61
N HIS A 255 20.95 10.35 -8.55
CA HIS A 255 21.12 11.25 -9.68
C HIS A 255 22.11 12.36 -9.32
N ALA A 256 23.07 12.63 -10.22
CA ALA A 256 24.05 13.69 -10.02
C ALA A 256 23.42 15.09 -10.02
N GLU A 257 22.33 15.26 -10.79
CA GLU A 257 21.57 16.50 -10.91
C GLU A 257 20.09 16.24 -10.59
N PRO A 258 19.37 17.21 -10.01
CA PRO A 258 17.93 17.10 -9.77
C PRO A 258 17.14 16.83 -11.05
N THR A 259 16.20 15.89 -10.98
CA THR A 259 15.27 15.63 -12.09
C THR A 259 14.08 16.61 -12.06
N PRO A 260 13.34 16.77 -13.17
CA PRO A 260 12.09 17.55 -13.16
C PRO A 260 11.03 17.02 -12.18
N GLU A 261 11.09 15.74 -11.81
CA GLU A 261 10.25 15.16 -10.77
C GLU A 261 10.69 15.65 -9.39
N ASP A 262 12.00 15.68 -9.12
CA ASP A 262 12.56 16.17 -7.85
C ASP A 262 12.21 17.63 -7.61
N GLU A 263 12.35 18.49 -8.62
CA GLU A 263 11.97 19.88 -8.48
C GLU A 263 10.48 20.05 -8.17
N ARG A 264 9.63 19.25 -8.83
CA ARG A 264 8.17 19.29 -8.61
C ARG A 264 7.84 18.82 -7.20
N LEU A 265 8.50 17.77 -6.74
CA LEU A 265 8.36 17.22 -5.41
C LEU A 265 8.83 18.23 -4.34
N GLY A 266 9.98 18.87 -4.53
CA GLY A 266 10.48 19.94 -3.65
C GLY A 266 9.49 21.10 -3.53
N ARG A 267 8.99 21.61 -4.66
CA ARG A 267 7.95 22.65 -4.68
C ARG A 267 6.66 22.21 -3.98
N GLU A 268 6.24 20.96 -4.13
CA GLU A 268 5.06 20.43 -3.43
C GLU A 268 5.29 20.41 -1.91
N VAL A 269 6.45 19.95 -1.44
CA VAL A 269 6.75 19.90 0.00
C VAL A 269 6.78 21.30 0.61
N ILE A 270 7.42 22.27 -0.06
CA ILE A 270 7.44 23.66 0.39
C ILE A 270 6.01 24.21 0.50
N ARG A 271 5.21 24.04 -0.56
CA ARG A 271 3.80 24.50 -0.57
C ARG A 271 2.96 23.86 0.55
N VAL A 272 3.13 22.56 0.78
CA VAL A 272 2.42 21.85 1.86
C VAL A 272 2.91 22.33 3.23
N GLY A 273 4.20 22.55 3.39
CA GLY A 273 4.79 23.08 4.62
C GLY A 273 4.30 24.48 4.97
N GLU A 274 4.26 25.40 4.00
CA GLU A 274 3.69 26.73 4.16
C GLU A 274 2.21 26.68 4.56
N LEU A 275 1.43 25.81 3.91
CA LEU A 275 0.02 25.63 4.23
C LEU A 275 -0.17 25.08 5.65
N LEU A 276 0.62 24.09 6.04
CA LEU A 276 0.56 23.53 7.40
C LEU A 276 1.02 24.57 8.43
N LYS A 277 2.07 25.34 8.16
CA LYS A 277 2.53 26.43 9.04
C LYS A 277 1.42 27.45 9.30
N GLN A 278 0.64 27.81 8.27
CA GLN A 278 -0.50 28.73 8.41
C GLN A 278 -1.66 28.18 9.26
N ASN A 279 -1.85 26.85 9.28
CA ASN A 279 -3.04 26.23 9.88
C ASN A 279 -2.77 25.47 11.20
N ALA A 280 -1.56 24.95 11.39
CA ALA A 280 -1.14 24.20 12.57
C ALA A 280 -0.37 25.08 13.59
N GLY A 281 -0.01 26.31 13.21
CA GLY A 281 0.75 27.26 14.01
C GLY A 281 2.14 27.53 13.43
N GLU A 282 2.57 28.79 13.46
CA GLU A 282 3.79 29.24 12.78
C GLU A 282 5.09 28.61 13.31
N ASP A 283 5.03 28.07 14.52
CA ASP A 283 6.18 27.55 15.26
C ASP A 283 6.09 26.05 15.55
N SER A 284 5.29 25.26 14.80
CA SER A 284 5.33 23.79 14.92
C SER A 284 6.72 23.27 14.53
N PRO A 285 7.49 22.67 15.48
CA PRO A 285 8.84 22.22 15.21
C PRO A 285 8.91 21.19 14.07
N GLU A 286 7.93 20.29 13.96
CA GLU A 286 7.91 19.26 12.93
C GLU A 286 7.63 19.83 11.54
N VAL A 287 6.74 20.82 11.43
CA VAL A 287 6.48 21.51 10.16
C VAL A 287 7.74 22.27 9.73
N LEU A 288 8.32 23.04 10.64
CA LEU A 288 9.54 23.81 10.38
C LEU A 288 10.72 22.91 10.00
N ARG A 289 10.85 21.75 10.65
CA ARG A 289 11.90 20.77 10.34
C ARG A 289 11.81 20.32 8.89
N TYR A 290 10.67 19.78 8.47
CA TYR A 290 10.57 19.24 7.10
C TYR A 290 10.51 20.33 6.03
N LEU A 291 9.95 21.50 6.35
CA LEU A 291 10.00 22.66 5.45
C LEU A 291 11.45 23.11 5.23
N GLY A 292 12.21 23.34 6.30
CA GLY A 292 13.60 23.77 6.21
C GLY A 292 14.49 22.75 5.51
N LEU A 293 14.34 21.46 5.84
CA LEU A 293 15.06 20.38 5.19
C LEU A 293 14.75 20.31 3.68
N ALA A 294 13.48 20.45 3.28
CA ALA A 294 13.11 20.46 1.87
C ALA A 294 13.59 21.72 1.14
N SER A 295 13.54 22.88 1.78
CA SER A 295 14.07 24.14 1.23
C SER A 295 15.57 24.05 0.98
N ASN A 296 16.34 23.40 1.86
CA ASN A 296 17.77 23.16 1.62
C ASN A 296 17.97 22.33 0.35
N LEU A 297 17.17 21.26 0.18
CA LEU A 297 17.24 20.44 -1.03
C LEU A 297 16.77 21.19 -2.29
N ALA A 298 16.01 22.26 -2.16
CA ALA A 298 15.57 23.11 -3.26
C ALA A 298 16.53 24.28 -3.55
N GLY A 299 17.58 24.48 -2.72
CA GLY A 299 18.51 25.61 -2.82
C GLY A 299 18.00 26.91 -2.20
N ASP A 300 16.88 26.87 -1.46
CA ASP A 300 16.37 28.01 -0.70
C ASP A 300 17.01 28.02 0.70
N HIS A 301 18.24 28.51 0.74
CA HIS A 301 19.07 28.51 1.95
C HIS A 301 18.59 29.53 3.00
N GLU A 302 17.92 30.61 2.61
CA GLU A 302 17.35 31.58 3.56
C GLU A 302 16.21 30.95 4.36
N THR A 303 15.21 30.37 3.67
CA THR A 303 14.10 29.67 4.33
C THR A 303 14.60 28.49 5.18
N THR A 304 15.64 27.81 4.73
CA THR A 304 16.28 26.73 5.50
C THR A 304 16.74 27.24 6.86
N VAL A 305 17.53 28.31 6.89
CA VAL A 305 18.09 28.86 8.13
C VAL A 305 16.96 29.33 9.05
N ASP A 306 16.01 30.11 8.51
CA ASP A 306 14.86 30.65 9.27
C ASP A 306 14.03 29.55 9.96
N CYS A 307 13.87 28.40 9.29
CA CYS A 307 13.11 27.29 9.82
C CYS A 307 13.93 26.43 10.78
N LEU A 308 15.14 26.02 10.40
CA LEU A 308 15.91 25.04 11.15
C LEU A 308 16.58 25.63 12.40
N GLU A 309 16.92 26.93 12.42
CA GLU A 309 17.39 27.59 13.66
C GLU A 309 16.34 27.50 14.77
N LYS A 310 15.06 27.70 14.44
CA LYS A 310 13.94 27.57 15.39
C LYS A 310 13.83 26.14 15.93
N VAL A 311 13.98 25.13 15.06
CA VAL A 311 13.95 23.71 15.44
C VAL A 311 15.09 23.36 16.39
N VAL A 312 16.30 23.90 16.16
CA VAL A 312 17.44 23.72 17.06
C VAL A 312 17.25 24.47 18.39
N ALA A 313 16.68 25.68 18.35
CA ALA A 313 16.40 26.48 19.53
C ALA A 313 15.42 25.78 20.49
N ASP A 314 14.38 25.15 19.95
CA ASP A 314 13.36 24.39 20.69
C ASP A 314 13.89 23.08 21.32
N GLY A 315 15.10 22.66 20.93
CA GLY A 315 15.79 21.49 21.50
C GLY A 315 15.55 20.19 20.75
N GLU A 316 14.49 20.09 19.94
CA GLU A 316 14.20 18.89 19.14
C GLU A 316 15.23 18.64 18.03
N GLY A 317 15.88 19.68 17.50
CA GLY A 317 16.85 19.56 16.41
C GLY A 317 18.32 19.42 16.82
N ARG A 318 18.66 19.53 18.12
CA ARG A 318 20.07 19.68 18.54
C ARG A 318 20.94 18.46 18.27
N ASP A 319 20.36 17.28 18.41
CA ASP A 319 21.05 16.00 18.17
C ASP A 319 20.68 15.40 16.80
N ASP A 320 19.91 16.12 15.99
CA ASP A 320 19.48 15.66 14.68
C ASP A 320 20.50 16.04 13.61
N ARG A 321 21.32 15.06 13.24
CA ARG A 321 22.36 15.24 12.23
C ARG A 321 21.82 15.74 10.88
N GLU A 322 20.62 15.32 10.46
CA GLU A 322 20.04 15.75 9.18
C GLU A 322 19.77 17.26 9.20
N VAL A 323 19.26 17.77 10.33
CA VAL A 323 19.01 19.21 10.55
C VAL A 323 20.31 20.01 10.61
N ILE A 324 21.30 19.53 11.37
CA ILE A 324 22.58 20.22 11.51
C ILE A 324 23.35 20.25 10.19
N ASP A 325 23.42 19.15 9.45
CA ASP A 325 24.13 19.10 8.16
C ASP A 325 23.48 20.06 7.14
N ALA A 326 22.15 20.15 7.10
CA ALA A 326 21.42 21.08 6.24
C ALA A 326 21.63 22.55 6.64
N LEU A 327 21.68 22.86 7.94
CA LEU A 327 21.99 24.21 8.42
C LEU A 327 23.42 24.63 8.05
N VAL A 328 24.40 23.75 8.28
CA VAL A 328 25.81 24.01 7.96
C VAL A 328 25.99 24.24 6.45
N ASP A 329 25.35 23.43 5.61
CA ASP A 329 25.35 23.65 4.16
C ASP A 329 24.75 25.01 3.81
N SER A 330 23.56 25.33 4.30
CA SER A 330 22.91 26.61 4.02
C SER A 330 23.70 27.83 4.50
N TYR A 331 24.34 27.79 5.68
CA TYR A 331 25.23 28.88 6.11
C TYR A 331 26.43 29.05 5.19
N ARG A 332 27.03 27.96 4.71
CA ARG A 332 28.15 28.05 3.75
C ARG A 332 27.70 28.70 2.44
N GLN A 333 26.55 28.30 1.90
CA GLN A 333 26.01 28.86 0.66
C GLN A 333 25.64 30.35 0.80
N LEU A 334 25.22 30.77 1.99
CA LEU A 334 24.93 32.19 2.30
C LEU A 334 26.16 33.01 2.69
N GLY A 335 27.37 32.41 2.75
CA GLY A 335 28.59 33.09 3.18
C GLY A 335 28.65 33.42 4.67
N ARG A 336 27.91 32.68 5.51
CA ARG A 336 27.78 32.86 6.97
C ARG A 336 28.48 31.75 7.77
N ALA A 337 29.56 31.17 7.25
CA ALA A 337 30.19 29.96 7.81
C ALA A 337 30.78 30.09 9.23
N GLU A 338 30.84 31.30 9.80
CA GLU A 338 31.32 31.57 11.17
C GLU A 338 30.20 31.71 12.22
N SER A 339 28.92 31.67 11.79
CA SER A 339 27.73 31.72 12.66
C SER A 339 27.32 30.33 13.14
#